data_AF-A0AAV5YXQ7-F1
#
_entry.id   AF-A0AAV5YXQ7-F1
#
_cell.length_a   1.000
_cell.length_b   1.000
_cell.length_c   1.000
_cell.angle_alpha   90.00
_cell.angle_beta   90.00
_cell.angle_gamma   90.00
#
_symmetry.space_group_name_H-M   'P 1'
#
loop_
_entity.id
_entity.type
_entity.pdbx_description
1 polymer ?
#
loop_
_entity_poly.entity_id
_entity_poly.type
_entity_poly.pdbx_seq_one_letter_code
_entity_poly.pdbx_strand_id
1 'polypeptide(L)' 'MSGALPAEGVGLSAEDLVIELRTSRTDLARLVEAAARDQLTRIIVPQRSVDAWERREPETWLKVSGWLTARGIKIVRV' A
#
# COMPACT_ATOMS: atom_id res chain seq x y z
N MET A 1 17.01 -16.98 23.50
CA MET A 1 16.15 -15.79 23.42
C MET A 1 17.00 -14.61 22.95
N SER A 2 16.94 -14.28 21.66
CA SER A 2 17.38 -12.99 21.11
C SER A 2 16.36 -12.59 20.05
N GLY A 3 15.79 -11.40 20.22
CA GLY A 3 14.60 -10.93 19.53
C GLY A 3 14.79 -10.80 18.02
N ALA A 4 13.91 -11.47 17.28
CA ALA A 4 13.58 -11.08 15.92
C ALA A 4 12.75 -9.79 16.00
N LEU A 5 13.14 -8.79 15.21
CA LEU A 5 12.33 -7.58 14.99
C LEU A 5 10.88 -7.99 14.66
N PRO A 6 9.85 -7.33 15.20
CA PRO A 6 8.48 -7.66 14.87
C PRO A 6 8.28 -7.42 13.38
N ALA A 7 7.89 -8.46 12.67
CA ALA A 7 7.51 -8.40 11.27
C ALA A 7 6.15 -7.69 11.15
N GLU A 8 6.08 -6.39 11.49
CA GLU A 8 4.86 -5.58 11.38
C GLU A 8 4.39 -5.38 9.92
N GLY A 9 5.09 -5.95 8.94
CA GLY A 9 4.74 -5.89 7.51
C GLY A 9 4.32 -7.21 6.86
N VAL A 10 4.40 -8.37 7.55
CA VAL A 10 4.23 -9.69 6.90
C VAL A 10 2.84 -10.31 7.09
N GLY A 11 1.97 -9.69 7.90
CA GLY A 11 0.67 -10.27 8.27
C GLY A 11 -0.58 -9.46 7.88
N LEU A 12 -0.45 -8.24 7.35
CA LEU A 12 -1.61 -7.39 7.07
C LEU A 12 -2.38 -7.91 5.84
N SER A 13 -3.61 -8.37 6.08
CA SER A 13 -4.52 -8.74 5.00
C SER A 13 -4.91 -7.50 4.19
N ALA A 14 -5.36 -7.69 2.95
CA ALA A 14 -5.89 -6.58 2.15
C ALA A 14 -7.06 -5.88 2.88
N GLU A 15 -7.85 -6.65 3.60
CA GLU A 15 -9.05 -6.20 4.31
C GLU A 15 -8.68 -5.33 5.51
N ASP A 16 -7.69 -5.75 6.32
CA ASP A 16 -7.18 -4.95 7.44
C ASP A 16 -6.62 -3.61 6.96
N LEU A 17 -5.85 -3.65 5.86
CA LEU A 17 -5.27 -2.45 5.27
C LEU A 17 -6.36 -1.52 4.71
N VAL A 18 -7.41 -2.06 4.08
CA VAL A 18 -8.54 -1.27 3.58
C VAL A 18 -9.35 -0.67 4.74
N ILE A 19 -9.55 -1.40 5.83
CA ILE A 19 -10.24 -0.89 7.03
C ILE A 19 -9.46 0.28 7.64
N GLU A 20 -8.13 0.15 7.76
CA GLU A 20 -7.24 1.21 8.23
C GLU A 20 -7.26 2.44 7.30
N LEU A 21 -7.35 2.23 5.97
CA LEU A 21 -7.38 3.32 4.98
C LEU A 21 -8.75 4.00 4.85
N ARG A 22 -9.85 3.33 5.22
CA ARG A 22 -11.21 3.88 5.09
C ARG A 22 -11.48 5.06 6.01
N THR A 23 -10.72 5.22 7.08
CA THR A 23 -10.77 6.42 7.94
C THR A 23 -10.09 7.64 7.30
N SER A 24 -9.16 7.43 6.34
CA SER A 24 -8.42 8.51 5.66
C SER A 24 -9.03 8.96 4.32
N ARG A 25 -10.02 8.21 3.79
CA ARG A 25 -10.80 8.56 2.58
C ARG A 25 -9.94 8.86 1.34
N THR A 26 -8.78 8.24 1.23
CA THR A 26 -7.81 8.47 0.15
C THR A 26 -7.93 7.49 -1.00
N ASP A 27 -7.43 7.91 -2.17
CA ASP A 27 -7.24 7.05 -3.34
C ASP A 27 -6.35 5.82 -3.05
N LEU A 28 -5.63 5.79 -1.93
CA LEU A 28 -4.83 4.65 -1.45
C LEU A 28 -5.70 3.43 -1.11
N ALA A 29 -6.88 3.62 -0.51
CA ALA A 29 -7.79 2.50 -0.23
C ALA A 29 -8.23 1.80 -1.54
N ARG A 30 -8.56 2.60 -2.56
CA ARG A 30 -8.94 2.10 -3.88
C ARG A 30 -7.79 1.36 -4.56
N LEU A 31 -6.56 1.84 -4.38
CA LEU A 31 -5.36 1.18 -4.90
C LEU A 31 -5.21 -0.23 -4.33
N VAL A 32 -5.35 -0.38 -3.01
CA VAL A 32 -5.26 -1.68 -2.32
C VAL A 32 -6.43 -2.58 -2.72
N GLU A 33 -7.65 -2.06 -2.78
CA GLU A 33 -8.83 -2.82 -3.21
C GLU A 33 -8.69 -3.35 -4.66
N ALA A 34 -8.12 -2.55 -5.58
CA ALA A 34 -7.87 -2.97 -6.95
C ALA A 34 -6.77 -4.05 -7.02
N ALA A 35 -5.69 -3.85 -6.28
CA ALA A 35 -4.57 -4.79 -6.18
C ALA A 35 -4.95 -6.14 -5.53
N ALA A 36 -5.97 -6.15 -4.67
CA ALA A 36 -6.46 -7.35 -4.01
C ALA A 36 -7.50 -8.11 -4.84
N ARG A 37 -8.32 -7.39 -5.61
CA ARG A 37 -9.34 -7.98 -6.49
C ARG A 37 -8.75 -8.60 -7.73
N ASP A 38 -7.85 -7.87 -8.37
CA ASP A 38 -7.22 -8.29 -9.60
C ASP A 38 -5.83 -8.86 -9.26
N GLN A 39 -5.46 -10.02 -9.82
CA GLN A 39 -4.11 -10.60 -9.66
C GLN A 39 -3.07 -9.81 -10.46
N LEU A 40 -2.96 -8.51 -10.18
CA LEU A 40 -2.13 -7.57 -10.92
C LEU A 40 -0.68 -7.76 -10.53
N THR A 41 0.20 -7.83 -11.52
CA THR A 41 1.64 -7.76 -11.33
C THR A 41 2.16 -6.32 -11.39
N ARG A 42 1.31 -5.37 -11.80
CA ARG A 42 1.69 -3.98 -12.05
C ARG A 42 0.51 -3.02 -11.87
N ILE A 43 0.77 -1.86 -11.27
CA ILE A 43 -0.20 -0.76 -11.12
C ILE A 43 0.42 0.51 -11.68
N ILE A 44 -0.31 1.17 -12.59
CA ILE A 44 0.09 2.46 -13.16
C ILE A 44 -0.53 3.57 -12.33
N VAL A 45 0.29 4.50 -11.84
CA VAL A 45 -0.12 5.62 -11.01
C VAL A 45 0.48 6.91 -11.57
N PRO A 46 -0.27 8.00 -11.73
CA PRO A 46 0.30 9.30 -12.07
C PRO A 46 1.34 9.74 -11.04
N GLN A 47 2.50 10.25 -11.48
CA GLN A 47 3.55 10.74 -10.57
C GLN A 47 3.00 11.76 -9.55
N ARG A 48 2.11 12.67 -10.01
CA ARG A 48 1.45 13.67 -9.14
C ARG A 48 0.66 13.07 -7.97
N SER A 49 0.13 11.86 -8.12
CA SER A 49 -0.62 11.18 -7.06
C SER A 49 0.35 10.63 -6.02
N VAL A 50 1.46 10.05 -6.47
CA VAL A 50 2.55 9.61 -5.58
C VAL A 50 3.11 10.79 -4.79
N ASP A 51 3.41 11.91 -5.47
CA ASP A 51 3.92 13.12 -4.81
C ASP A 51 2.92 13.67 -3.77
N ALA A 52 1.61 13.59 -4.06
CA ALA A 52 0.58 14.03 -3.14
C ALA A 52 0.49 13.12 -1.89
N TRP A 53 0.62 11.80 -2.05
CA TRP A 53 0.62 10.85 -0.94
C TRP A 53 1.90 10.97 -0.10
N GLU A 54 3.06 11.04 -0.74
CA GLU A 54 4.35 11.26 -0.07
C GLU A 54 4.35 12.54 0.78
N ARG A 55 3.62 13.58 0.34
CA ARG A 55 3.50 14.85 1.08
C ARG A 55 2.44 14.83 2.18
N ARG A 56 1.25 14.29 1.90
CA ARG A 56 0.09 14.39 2.81
C ARG A 56 0.09 13.28 3.85
N GLU A 57 0.46 12.08 3.47
CA GLU A 57 0.36 10.86 4.27
C GLU A 57 1.56 9.92 4.02
N PRO A 58 2.80 10.37 4.33
CA PRO A 58 4.01 9.62 4.01
C PRO A 58 4.05 8.23 4.65
N GLU A 59 3.56 8.09 5.89
CA GLU A 59 3.53 6.81 6.62
C GLU A 59 2.53 5.84 5.99
N THR A 60 1.32 6.32 5.67
CA THR A 60 0.27 5.55 4.99
C THR A 60 0.76 5.07 3.63
N TRP A 61 1.42 5.95 2.87
CA TRP A 61 2.00 5.59 1.59
C TRP A 61 3.10 4.53 1.70
N LEU A 62 3.98 4.65 2.69
CA LEU A 62 5.04 3.67 2.93
C LEU A 62 4.46 2.28 3.25
N LYS A 63 3.42 2.21 4.07
CA LYS A 63 2.70 0.95 4.38
C LYS A 63 2.09 0.33 3.11
N VAL A 64 1.35 1.12 2.33
CA VAL A 64 0.68 0.63 1.10
C VAL A 64 1.69 0.19 0.05
N SER A 65 2.74 0.98 -0.19
CA SER A 65 3.79 0.63 -1.16
C SER A 65 4.59 -0.60 -0.72
N GLY A 66 4.86 -0.75 0.58
CA GLY A 66 5.47 -1.96 1.15
C GLY A 66 4.60 -3.20 0.96
N TRP A 67 3.31 -3.08 1.23
CA TRP A 67 2.33 -4.16 1.04
C TRP A 67 2.23 -4.61 -0.43
N LEU A 68 2.20 -3.65 -1.37
CA LEU A 68 2.21 -3.94 -2.81
C LEU A 68 3.49 -4.66 -3.23
N THR A 69 4.65 -4.17 -2.76
CA THR A 69 5.95 -4.75 -3.06
C THR A 69 6.09 -6.17 -2.51
N ALA A 70 5.62 -6.43 -1.29
CA ALA A 70 5.63 -7.75 -0.68
C ALA A 70 4.80 -8.78 -1.46
N ARG A 71 3.76 -8.33 -2.18
CA ARG A 71 2.94 -9.17 -3.08
C ARG A 71 3.50 -9.26 -4.50
N GLY A 72 4.67 -8.69 -4.77
CA GLY A 72 5.30 -8.68 -6.09
C GLY A 72 4.65 -7.71 -7.09
N ILE A 73 3.81 -6.79 -6.61
CA ILE A 73 3.11 -5.81 -7.45
C ILE A 73 4.01 -4.60 -7.67
N LYS A 74 4.35 -4.31 -8.93
CA LYS A 74 5.20 -3.17 -9.28
C LYS A 74 4.37 -1.91 -9.48
N ILE A 75 4.70 -0.84 -8.75
CA ILE A 75 4.16 0.50 -8.99
C ILE A 75 4.92 1.16 -10.13
N VAL A 76 4.21 1.70 -11.10
CA VAL A 76 4.76 2.40 -12.26
C VAL A 76 4.25 3.81 -12.23
N ARG A 77 5.19 4.74 -12.22
CA ARG A 77 4.89 6.16 -12.21
C ARG A 77 4.87 6.65 -13.65
N VAL A 78 3.83 7.40 -14.02
CA VAL A 78 3.64 7.98 -15.37
C VAL A 78 3.35 9.47 -15.30
#